data_AF-G9XI73-F1
#
_entry.id   AF-G9XI73-F1
#
_cell.length_a   1.000
_cell.length_b   1.000
_cell.length_c   1.000
_cell.angle_alpha   90.00
_cell.angle_beta   90.00
_cell.angle_gamma   90.00
#
_symmetry.space_group_name_H-M   'P 1'
#
loop_
_entity.id
_entity.type
_entity.pdbx_description
1 polymer ?
#
loop_
_entity_poly.entity_id
_entity_poly.type
_entity_poly.pdbx_seq_one_letter_code
_entity_poly.pdbx_strand_id
1 'polypeptide(L)'
;MVRASSINVDAMKITAIAISNACIGLSGAVLAQYQGYADISSGIGIMVVGLASAIIGEAIFGRRSLTIGLLSAIFGSLIYRFIIAAALKSSIFPAYMLRVVSAVIVVIALSLPVIKKHLELRSMRKQVEQDA
;
A
#
# COMPACT_ATOMS: atom_id res chain seq x y z
N MET A 1 -15.53 -25.42 -1.88
CA MET A 1 -15.96 -25.84 -0.53
C MET A 1 -16.72 -24.77 0.28
N VAL A 2 -17.27 -23.71 -0.32
CA VAL A 2 -18.30 -22.84 0.35
C VAL A 2 -19.67 -22.95 -0.33
N ARG A 3 -19.72 -23.22 -1.65
CA ARG A 3 -20.95 -23.51 -2.40
C ARG A 3 -21.74 -24.72 -1.87
N ALA A 4 -21.07 -25.68 -1.23
CA ALA A 4 -21.71 -26.87 -0.64
C ALA A 4 -22.40 -26.58 0.72
N SER A 5 -22.17 -25.41 1.30
CA SER A 5 -22.71 -25.00 2.60
C SER A 5 -23.99 -24.15 2.49
N SER A 6 -24.73 -24.23 1.37
CA SER A 6 -25.90 -23.38 1.03
C SER A 6 -25.66 -21.86 1.07
N ILE A 7 -24.41 -21.40 1.17
CA ILE A 7 -24.06 -19.99 1.13
C ILE A 7 -23.89 -19.55 -0.33
N ASN A 8 -24.62 -18.50 -0.71
CA ASN A 8 -24.48 -17.87 -2.01
C ASN A 8 -23.16 -17.09 -2.09
N VAL A 9 -22.16 -17.74 -2.70
CA VAL A 9 -20.81 -17.18 -2.89
C VAL A 9 -20.84 -15.92 -3.74
N ASP A 10 -21.75 -15.84 -4.71
CA ASP A 10 -21.85 -14.70 -5.61
C ASP A 10 -22.41 -13.48 -4.85
N ALA A 11 -23.43 -13.68 -4.00
CA ALA A 11 -23.92 -12.64 -3.09
C ALA A 11 -22.83 -12.16 -2.13
N MET A 12 -22.04 -13.07 -1.54
CA MET A 12 -20.94 -12.71 -0.63
C MET A 12 -19.83 -11.89 -1.32
N LYS A 13 -19.51 -12.20 -2.57
CA LYS A 13 -18.54 -11.40 -3.35
C LYS A 13 -19.09 -10.02 -3.66
N ILE A 14 -20.35 -9.94 -4.09
CA ILE A 14 -21.00 -8.66 -4.44
C ILE A 14 -21.05 -7.75 -3.20
N THR A 15 -21.47 -8.28 -2.04
CA THR A 15 -21.53 -7.49 -0.81
C THR A 15 -20.14 -7.02 -0.36
N ALA A 16 -19.11 -7.88 -0.44
CA ALA A 16 -17.74 -7.50 -0.11
C ALA A 16 -17.21 -6.37 -1.00
N ILE A 17 -17.43 -6.45 -2.31
CA ILE A 17 -17.00 -5.40 -3.26
C ILE A 17 -17.80 -4.12 -3.06
N ALA A 18 -19.11 -4.22 -2.83
CA ALA A 18 -19.99 -3.09 -2.59
C ALA A 18 -19.58 -2.31 -1.32
N ILE A 19 -19.35 -3.01 -0.21
CA ILE A 19 -18.91 -2.41 1.05
C ILE A 19 -17.53 -1.74 0.87
N SER A 20 -16.61 -2.41 0.16
CA SER A 20 -15.28 -1.85 -0.10
C SER A 20 -15.35 -0.54 -0.89
N ASN A 21 -16.14 -0.51 -1.97
CA ASN A 21 -16.33 0.69 -2.77
C ASN A 21 -17.11 1.79 -2.03
N ALA A 22 -18.08 1.42 -1.19
CA ALA A 22 -18.80 2.38 -0.36
C ALA A 22 -17.86 3.12 0.61
N CYS A 23 -16.94 2.41 1.27
CA CYS A 23 -15.92 3.03 2.14
C CYS A 23 -14.99 3.98 1.35
N ILE A 24 -14.57 3.59 0.15
CA ILE A 24 -13.73 4.43 -0.72
C ILE A 24 -14.49 5.70 -1.14
N GLY A 25 -15.74 5.55 -1.58
CA GLY A 25 -16.60 6.67 -1.97
C GLY A 25 -16.88 7.63 -0.82
N LEU A 26 -17.17 7.11 0.38
CA LEU A 26 -17.41 7.91 1.57
C LEU A 26 -16.15 8.69 1.98
N SER A 27 -14.98 8.05 1.94
CA SER A 27 -13.70 8.73 2.19
C SER A 27 -13.45 9.85 1.18
N GLY A 28 -13.78 9.63 -0.09
CA GLY A 28 -13.69 10.64 -1.15
C GLY A 28 -14.66 11.81 -0.95
N ALA A 29 -15.89 11.54 -0.50
CA ALA A 29 -16.88 12.58 -0.20
C ALA A 29 -16.42 13.49 0.95
N VAL A 30 -15.86 12.90 2.02
CA VAL A 30 -15.27 13.67 3.14
C VAL A 30 -14.09 14.53 2.67
N LEU A 31 -13.23 13.98 1.80
CA LEU A 31 -12.12 14.73 1.20
C LEU A 31 -12.57 15.90 0.32
N ALA A 32 -13.63 15.72 -0.47
CA ALA A 32 -14.21 16.78 -1.29
C ALA A 32 -14.83 17.89 -0.43
N GLN A 33 -15.52 17.50 0.65
CA GLN A 33 -16.05 18.46 1.62
C GLN A 33 -14.93 19.25 2.33
N TYR A 34 -13.83 18.59 2.69
CA TYR A 34 -12.68 19.24 3.33
C TYR A 34 -11.97 20.22 2.38
N GLN A 35 -11.89 19.91 1.09
CA GLN A 35 -11.24 20.76 0.10
C GLN A 35 -12.15 21.87 -0.44
N GLY A 36 -13.48 21.73 -0.31
CA GLY A 36 -14.47 22.69 -0.81
C GLY A 36 -14.73 22.60 -2.32
N TYR A 37 -14.06 21.69 -3.02
CA TYR A 37 -14.27 21.41 -4.44
C TYR A 37 -13.99 19.93 -4.72
N ALA A 38 -14.56 19.41 -5.81
CA ALA A 38 -14.32 18.06 -6.28
C ALA A 38 -13.60 18.11 -7.63
N ASP A 39 -12.44 17.45 -7.71
CA ASP A 39 -11.63 17.37 -8.93
C ASP A 39 -11.22 15.91 -9.20
N ILE A 40 -11.26 15.49 -10.46
CA ILE A 40 -10.93 14.11 -10.89
C ILE A 40 -9.47 13.77 -10.58
N SER A 41 -8.57 14.75 -10.68
CA SER A 41 -7.15 14.56 -10.40
C SER A 41 -6.86 14.40 -8.91
N SER A 42 -7.78 14.77 -8.01
CA SER A 42 -7.61 14.58 -6.57
C SER A 42 -7.54 13.10 -6.17
N GLY A 43 -8.16 12.20 -6.95
CA GLY A 43 -8.27 10.77 -6.60
C GLY A 43 -7.16 9.88 -7.15
N ILE A 44 -6.55 10.24 -8.27
CA ILE A 44 -5.63 9.38 -9.03
C ILE A 44 -4.41 8.96 -8.19
N GLY A 45 -3.85 9.87 -7.39
CA GLY A 45 -2.71 9.58 -6.53
C GLY A 45 -3.04 8.69 -5.32
N ILE A 46 -4.29 8.73 -4.85
CA ILE A 46 -4.69 8.08 -3.59
C ILE A 46 -4.68 6.55 -3.73
N MET A 47 -5.07 6.02 -4.89
CA MET A 47 -4.99 4.57 -5.16
C MET A 47 -3.54 4.06 -5.10
N VAL A 48 -2.61 4.79 -5.74
CA VAL A 48 -1.19 4.44 -5.77
C VAL A 48 -0.60 4.44 -4.36
N VAL A 49 -0.94 5.46 -3.56
CA VAL A 49 -0.54 5.57 -2.16
C VAL A 49 -1.08 4.40 -1.33
N GLY A 50 -2.34 4.01 -1.54
CA GLY A 50 -2.97 2.89 -0.84
C GLY A 50 -2.29 1.55 -1.16
N LEU A 51 -2.04 1.27 -2.43
CA LEU A 51 -1.34 0.06 -2.87
C LEU A 51 0.10 0.03 -2.35
N ALA A 52 0.83 1.14 -2.42
CA ALA A 52 2.19 1.25 -1.90
C ALA A 52 2.25 0.98 -0.39
N SER A 53 1.33 1.57 0.39
CA SER A 53 1.25 1.37 1.84
C SER A 53 0.98 -0.09 2.21
N ALA A 54 0.08 -0.77 1.48
CA ALA A 54 -0.19 -2.19 1.69
C ALA A 54 1.03 -3.06 1.36
N ILE A 55 1.74 -2.78 0.26
CA ILE A 55 2.96 -3.49 -0.14
C ILE A 55 4.06 -3.32 0.91
N ILE A 56 4.27 -2.10 1.42
CA ILE A 56 5.25 -1.83 2.48
C ILE A 56 4.92 -2.62 3.75
N GLY A 57 3.66 -2.60 4.17
CA GLY A 57 3.19 -3.35 5.32
C GLY A 57 3.43 -4.86 5.19
N GLU A 58 3.05 -5.41 4.04
CA GLU A 58 3.18 -6.83 3.74
C GLU A 58 4.66 -7.26 3.65
N ALA A 59 5.55 -6.38 3.18
CA ALA A 59 6.99 -6.63 3.14
C ALA A 59 7.63 -6.78 4.54
N ILE A 60 7.05 -6.15 5.57
CA ILE A 60 7.56 -6.19 6.95
C ILE A 60 6.99 -7.39 7.72
N PHE A 61 5.67 -7.62 7.63
CA PHE A 61 4.98 -8.65 8.41
C PHE A 61 4.84 -10.01 7.70
N GLY A 62 5.01 -10.05 6.38
CA GLY A 62 4.87 -11.26 5.56
C GLY A 62 3.42 -11.74 5.38
N ARG A 63 3.24 -12.71 4.49
CA ARG A 63 1.93 -13.33 4.19
C ARG A 63 1.68 -14.54 5.09
N ARG A 64 1.17 -14.33 6.31
CA ARG A 64 0.77 -15.44 7.20
C ARG A 64 -0.74 -15.61 7.38
N SER A 65 -1.52 -14.53 7.39
CA SER A 65 -2.98 -14.58 7.60
C SER A 65 -3.67 -13.34 7.05
N LEU A 66 -4.97 -13.41 6.73
CA LEU A 66 -5.80 -12.27 6.34
C LEU A 66 -5.81 -11.16 7.40
N THR A 67 -5.87 -11.53 8.68
CA THR A 67 -5.84 -10.56 9.79
C THR A 67 -4.50 -9.86 9.89
N ILE A 68 -3.41 -10.62 9.72
CA ILE A 68 -2.05 -10.08 9.68
C ILE A 68 -1.88 -9.18 8.45
N GLY A 69 -2.46 -9.55 7.30
CA GLY A 69 -2.48 -8.71 6.09
C GLY A 69 -3.16 -7.37 6.35
N LEU A 70 -4.32 -7.37 7.00
CA LEU A 70 -5.06 -6.15 7.33
C LEU A 70 -4.27 -5.26 8.32
N LEU A 71 -3.72 -5.85 9.39
CA LEU A 71 -2.85 -5.13 10.34
C LEU A 71 -1.60 -4.58 9.66
N SER A 72 -1.00 -5.38 8.77
CA SER A 72 0.20 -4.98 8.04
C SER A 72 -0.07 -3.78 7.16
N ALA A 73 -1.22 -3.71 6.48
CA ALA A 73 -1.59 -2.55 5.66
C ALA A 73 -1.79 -1.28 6.50
N ILE A 74 -2.38 -1.41 7.69
CA ILE A 74 -2.53 -0.29 8.65
C ILE A 74 -1.14 0.20 9.07
N PHE A 75 -0.26 -0.69 9.52
CA PHE A 75 1.11 -0.33 9.92
C PHE A 75 1.95 0.23 8.75
N GLY A 76 1.80 -0.35 7.55
CA GLY A 76 2.44 0.13 6.33
C GLY A 76 2.01 1.55 5.96
N SER A 77 0.73 1.88 6.13
CA SER A 77 0.23 3.25 5.93
C SER A 77 0.82 4.26 6.91
N LEU A 78 1.06 3.83 8.17
CA LEU A 78 1.67 4.68 9.19
C LEU A 78 3.15 4.92 8.88
N ILE A 79 3.88 3.87 8.53
CA ILE A 79 5.30 3.94 8.14
C ILE A 79 5.46 4.84 6.91
N TYR A 80 4.63 4.65 5.89
CA TYR A 80 4.60 5.51 4.70
C TYR A 80 4.42 6.99 5.07
N ARG A 81 3.52 7.28 6.01
CA ARG A 81 3.25 8.65 6.48
C ARG A 81 4.45 9.23 7.24
N PHE A 82 5.13 8.42 8.05
CA PHE A 82 6.38 8.83 8.73
C PHE A 82 7.51 9.10 7.74
N ILE A 83 7.67 8.29 6.70
CA ILE A 83 8.68 8.49 5.65
C ILE A 83 8.43 9.83 4.93
N ILE A 84 7.18 10.11 4.55
CA ILE A 84 6.81 11.40 3.93
C ILE A 84 7.03 12.57 4.90
N ALA A 85 6.67 12.42 6.18
CA ALA A 85 6.86 13.47 7.16
C ALA A 85 8.35 13.79 7.39
N ALA A 86 9.20 12.76 7.48
CA ALA A 86 10.64 12.91 7.61
C ALA A 86 11.26 13.57 6.36
N ALA A 87 10.80 13.16 5.18
CA ALA A 87 11.17 13.75 3.90
C ALA A 87 10.84 15.26 3.80
N LEU A 88 9.62 15.64 4.18
CA LEU A 88 9.16 17.03 4.18
C LEU A 88 9.98 17.91 5.13
N LYS A 89 10.40 17.35 6.27
CA LYS A 89 11.18 18.08 7.28
C LYS A 89 12.62 18.38 6.83
N SER A 90 13.14 17.65 5.85
CA SER A 90 14.51 17.85 5.32
C SER A 90 14.64 19.01 4.31
N SER A 91 13.57 19.78 4.06
CA SER A 91 13.59 21.19 3.60
C SER A 91 14.51 21.59 2.42
N ILE A 92 14.74 20.73 1.42
CA ILE A 92 15.55 21.11 0.22
C ILE A 92 14.70 21.50 -0.99
N PHE A 93 13.38 21.24 -1.03
CA PHE A 93 12.57 21.43 -2.25
C PHE A 93 11.26 22.24 -2.05
N PRO A 94 10.94 23.18 -2.97
CA PRO A 94 9.76 24.04 -2.89
C PRO A 94 8.43 23.27 -2.91
N ALA A 95 7.36 23.90 -2.40
CA ALA A 95 6.01 23.35 -2.29
C ALA A 95 5.41 22.81 -3.61
N TYR A 96 5.88 23.29 -4.78
CA TYR A 96 5.41 22.82 -6.08
C TYR A 96 6.01 21.45 -6.50
N MET A 97 7.20 21.10 -5.99
CA MET A 97 7.89 19.83 -6.28
C MET A 97 7.55 18.71 -5.27
N LEU A 98 6.67 18.96 -4.31
CA LEU A 98 6.33 18.01 -3.25
C LEU A 98 5.81 16.66 -3.79
N ARG A 99 5.09 16.67 -4.92
CA ARG A 99 4.63 15.44 -5.59
C ARG A 99 5.79 14.62 -6.18
N VAL A 100 6.77 15.29 -6.78
CA VAL A 100 7.96 14.65 -7.38
C VAL A 100 8.90 14.15 -6.29
N VAL A 101 9.14 14.95 -5.27
CA VAL A 101 9.97 14.57 -4.11
C VAL A 101 9.34 13.43 -3.34
N SER A 102 8.02 13.46 -3.10
CA SER A 102 7.28 12.34 -2.52
C SER A 102 7.40 11.09 -3.41
N ALA A 103 7.21 11.20 -4.73
CA ALA A 103 7.37 10.08 -5.64
C ALA A 103 8.78 9.47 -5.62
N VAL A 104 9.83 10.29 -5.64
CA VAL A 104 11.23 9.83 -5.58
C VAL A 104 11.52 9.14 -4.25
N ILE A 105 11.05 9.68 -3.15
CA ILE A 105 11.28 9.12 -1.81
C ILE A 105 10.52 7.81 -1.65
N VAL A 106 9.30 7.74 -2.16
CA VAL A 106 8.51 6.50 -2.21
C VAL A 106 9.19 5.45 -3.08
N VAL A 107 9.73 5.83 -4.24
CA VAL A 107 10.51 4.94 -5.12
C VAL A 107 11.77 4.41 -4.42
N ILE A 108 12.53 5.26 -3.73
CA ILE A 108 13.73 4.85 -2.99
C ILE A 108 13.35 3.95 -1.81
N ALA A 109 12.34 4.33 -1.03
CA ALA A 109 11.85 3.56 0.11
C ALA A 109 11.28 2.19 -0.29
N LEU A 110 10.58 2.11 -1.43
CA LEU A 110 10.08 0.85 -1.99
C LEU A 110 11.19 0.00 -2.63
N SER A 111 12.27 0.62 -3.12
CA SER A 111 13.40 -0.11 -3.71
C SER A 111 14.20 -0.88 -2.66
N LEU A 112 14.33 -0.35 -1.44
CA LEU A 112 15.05 -1.01 -0.33
C LEU A 112 14.53 -2.43 0.02
N PRO A 113 13.23 -2.66 0.24
CA PRO A 113 12.71 -4.00 0.52
C PRO A 113 12.81 -4.94 -0.70
N VAL A 114 12.70 -4.41 -1.93
CA VAL A 114 12.87 -5.20 -3.16
C VAL A 114 14.32 -5.67 -3.33
N ILE A 115 15.30 -4.80 -3.03
CA ILE A 115 16.73 -5.12 -3.11
C ILE A 115 17.12 -6.15 -2.05
N LYS A 116 16.60 -6.04 -0.81
CA LYS A 116 16.82 -7.05 0.24
C LYS A 116 16.35 -8.44 -0.20
N LYS A 117 15.15 -8.52 -0.79
CA LYS A 117 14.59 -9.78 -1.29
C LYS A 117 15.42 -10.39 -2.43
N HIS A 118 15.96 -9.57 -3.33
CA HIS A 118 16.86 -10.03 -4.39
C HIS A 118 18.23 -10.49 -3.87
N LEU A 119 18.76 -9.86 -2.82
CA LEU A 119 20.02 -10.25 -2.20
C LEU A 119 19.90 -11.59 -1.45
N GLU A 120 18.82 -11.81 -0.70
CA GLU A 120 18.56 -13.11 -0.04
C GLU A 120 18.39 -14.26 -1.05
N LEU A 121 17.69 -14.02 -2.17
CA LEU A 121 17.57 -15.03 -3.23
C LEU A 121 18.91 -15.33 -3.92
N ARG A 122 19.80 -14.33 -4.02
CA ARG A 122 21.16 -14.51 -4.56
C ARG A 122 22.07 -15.27 -3.60
N SER A 123 21.97 -15.03 -2.29
CA SER A 123 22.75 -15.78 -1.30
C SER A 123 22.29 -17.24 -1.21
N MET A 124 20.99 -17.51 -1.31
CA MET A 124 20.47 -18.89 -1.32
C MET A 124 20.89 -19.67 -2.57
N ARG A 125 20.92 -19.05 -3.76
CA ARG A 125 21.42 -19.71 -4.98
C ARG A 125 22.90 -20.07 -4.88
N LYS A 126 23.73 -19.21 -4.28
CA LYS A 126 25.15 -19.51 -4.06
C LYS A 126 25.40 -20.67 -3.09
N GLN A 127 24.52 -20.88 -2.12
CA GLN A 127 24.59 -22.04 -1.22
C GLN A 127 24.19 -23.34 -1.90
N VAL A 128 23.13 -23.34 -2.73
CA VAL A 128 22.71 -24.54 -3.48
C VAL A 128 23.75 -24.96 -4.54
N GLU A 129 24.50 -24.01 -5.12
CA GLU A 129 25.59 -24.28 -6.07
C GLU A 129 26.90 -24.72 -5.39
N GLN A 130 27.03 -24.54 -4.06
CA GLN A 130 28.19 -25.00 -3.28
C GLN A 130 27.94 -26.35 -2.59
N ASP A 131 26.68 -26.74 -2.39
CA ASP A 131 26.27 -28.03 -1.80
C ASP A 131 25.95 -29.12 -2.86
N ALA A 132 26.20 -28.87 -4.15
CA ALA A 132 26.03 -29.80 -5.28
C ALA A 132 27.36 -30.17 -5.93
#